data_AF-A0A849PR41-F1
#
_entry.id   AF-A0A849PR41-F1
#
_cell.length_a   1.000
_cell.length_b   1.000
_cell.length_c   1.000
_cell.angle_alpha   90.00
_cell.angle_beta   90.00
_cell.angle_gamma   90.00
#
_symmetry.space_group_name_H-M   'P 1'
#
loop_
_entity.id
_entity.type
_entity.pdbx_description
1 polymer ?
#
loop_
_entity_poly.entity_id
_entity_poly.type
_entity_poly.pdbx_seq_one_letter_code
_entity_poly.pdbx_strand_id
1 'polypeptide(L)' 'MKTRVILGTRPEVIKMSPVVRACEGVGLDWFMIHTGQHYSYSVDRVFLRR' A
#
# COMPACT_ATOMS: atom_id res chain seq x y z
N MET A 1 13.73 -14.73 -1.56
CA MET A 1 12.69 -14.65 -0.51
C MET A 1 11.54 -13.82 -1.08
N LYS A 2 10.28 -14.26 -0.92
CA LYS A 2 9.12 -13.52 -1.43
C LYS A 2 8.43 -12.77 -0.29
N THR A 3 8.31 -11.46 -0.39
CA THR A 3 7.75 -10.60 0.67
C THR A 3 6.37 -10.08 0.27
N ARG A 4 5.42 -10.07 1.23
CA ARG A 4 4.07 -9.54 1.01
C ARG A 4 3.83 -8.39 1.98
N VAL A 5 3.40 -7.24 1.46
CA VAL A 5 3.02 -6.09 2.27
C VAL A 5 1.50 -6.01 2.31
N ILE A 6 0.90 -6.26 3.47
CA ILE A 6 -0.56 -6.20 3.66
C ILE A 6 -0.88 -4.92 4.40
N LEU A 7 -1.77 -4.12 3.82
CA LEU A 7 -2.21 -2.85 4.38
C LEU A 7 -3.65 -2.58 3.97
N GLY A 8 -4.36 -1.82 4.78
CA GLY A 8 -5.77 -1.52 4.60
C GLY A 8 -6.03 -0.03 4.50
N THR A 9 -5.29 0.80 5.23
CA THR A 9 -5.63 2.22 5.43
C THR A 9 -4.63 3.20 4.80
N ARG A 10 -5.07 4.45 4.56
CA ARG A 10 -4.17 5.51 4.04
C ARG A 10 -2.94 5.78 4.93
N PRO A 11 -3.05 5.86 6.27
CA PRO A 11 -1.87 5.99 7.13
C PRO A 11 -0.89 4.83 7.00
N GLU A 12 -1.37 3.60 6.76
CA GLU A 12 -0.50 2.44 6.55
C GLU A 12 0.28 2.55 5.24
N VAL A 13 -0.37 2.96 4.13
CA VAL A 13 0.33 3.23 2.85
C VAL A 13 1.44 4.26 3.04
N ILE A 14 1.16 5.38 3.72
CA ILE A 14 2.14 6.44 3.97
C ILE A 14 3.32 5.90 4.79
N LYS A 15 3.05 5.17 5.87
CA LYS A 15 4.09 4.62 6.75
C LYS A 15 4.90 3.49 6.11
N MET A 16 4.32 2.77 5.15
CA MET A 16 4.99 1.67 4.45
C MET A 16 5.83 2.11 3.25
N SER A 17 5.66 3.34 2.74
CA SER A 17 6.46 3.90 1.63
C SER A 17 7.99 3.72 1.79
N PRO A 18 8.63 4.04 2.94
CA PRO A 18 10.06 3.84 3.10
C PRO A 18 10.48 2.36 3.08
N VAL A 19 9.63 1.45 3.56
CA VAL A 19 9.91 0.00 3.56
C VAL A 19 9.87 -0.56 2.15
N VAL A 20 8.87 -0.16 1.35
CA VAL A 20 8.77 -0.55 -0.06
C VAL A 20 10.00 -0.09 -0.84
N ARG A 21 10.43 1.16 -0.64
CA ARG A 21 11.65 1.69 -1.26
C ARG A 21 12.91 0.92 -0.86
N ALA A 22 13.00 0.49 0.40
CA ALA A 22 14.10 -0.36 0.83
C ALA A 22 14.07 -1.72 0.12
N CYS A 23 12.89 -2.35 -0.02
CA CYS A 23 12.73 -3.59 -0.76
C CYS A 23 13.15 -3.46 -2.23
N GLU A 24 12.77 -2.38 -2.90
CA GLU A 24 13.19 -2.08 -4.28
C GLU A 24 14.72 -1.87 -4.36
N GLY A 25 15.30 -1.12 -3.43
CA GLY A 25 16.73 -0.81 -3.40
C GLY A 25 17.64 -2.03 -3.25
N VAL A 26 17.15 -3.11 -2.65
CA VAL A 26 17.89 -4.39 -2.52
C VAL A 26 17.43 -5.46 -3.52
N GLY A 27 16.49 -5.14 -4.42
CA GLY A 27 15.98 -6.07 -5.43
C GLY A 27 15.15 -7.23 -4.85
N LEU A 28 14.44 -7.02 -3.74
CA LEU A 28 13.56 -8.04 -3.17
C LEU A 28 12.32 -8.26 -4.05
N ASP A 29 11.93 -9.51 -4.24
CA ASP A 29 10.64 -9.87 -4.83
C ASP A 29 9.53 -9.56 -3.82
N TRP A 30 8.77 -8.50 -4.07
CA TRP A 30 7.71 -8.02 -3.18
C TRP A 30 6.41 -7.74 -3.94
N PHE A 31 5.28 -7.88 -3.25
CA PHE A 31 4.00 -7.38 -3.72
C PHE A 31 3.13 -6.86 -2.58
N MET A 32 2.18 -5.97 -2.91
CA MET A 32 1.27 -5.36 -1.95
C MET A 32 -0.15 -5.91 -2.07
N ILE A 33 -0.78 -6.19 -0.94
CA ILE A 33 -2.20 -6.51 -0.81
C ILE A 33 -2.87 -5.35 -0.08
N HIS A 34 -3.85 -4.73 -0.73
CA HIS A 34 -4.70 -3.73 -0.11
C HIS A 34 -6.01 -4.36 0.38
N THR A 35 -6.26 -4.39 1.69
CA THR A 35 -7.47 -5.01 2.28
C THR A 35 -8.71 -4.11 2.16
N GLY A 36 -8.53 -2.83 1.85
CA GLY A 36 -9.63 -1.89 1.69
C GLY A 36 -10.24 -1.41 3.01
N GLN A 37 -9.54 -1.55 4.13
CA GLN A 37 -10.03 -0.96 5.38
C GLN A 37 -10.09 0.56 5.23
N HIS A 38 -11.22 1.20 5.55
CA HIS A 38 -11.52 2.60 5.24
C HIS A 38 -12.17 2.85 3.85
N TYR A 39 -12.88 1.85 3.30
CA TYR A 39 -13.92 2.06 2.28
C TYR A 39 -15.04 2.96 2.81
N SER A 40 -14.85 4.27 2.71
CA SER A 40 -15.97 5.20 2.70
C SER A 40 -16.16 5.66 1.26
N TYR A 41 -17.23 5.17 0.63
CA TYR A 41 -17.59 5.43 -0.77
C TYR A 41 -17.59 6.94 -1.13
N SER A 42 -17.83 7.80 -0.14
CA SER A 42 -17.80 9.26 -0.25
C SER A 42 -16.39 9.83 -0.42
N VAL A 43 -15.38 9.22 0.19
CA VAL A 43 -13.98 9.70 0.16
C VAL A 43 -13.24 9.13 -1.05
N ASP A 44 -13.48 7.86 -1.40
CA ASP A 44 -12.85 7.18 -2.53
C ASP A 44 -13.15 7.84 -3.88
N ARG A 45 -14.35 8.42 -4.08
CA ARG A 45 -14.72 9.04 -5.36
C ARG A 45 -13.86 10.26 -5.74
N VAL A 46 -13.27 10.93 -4.74
CA VAL A 46 -12.40 12.09 -4.94
C VAL A 46 -10.98 11.66 -5.32
N PHE A 47 -10.56 10.46 -4.91
CA PHE A 47 -9.16 10.01 -5.05
C PHE A 47 -8.96 8.87 -6.07
N LEU A 48 -10.00 8.08 -6.40
CA LEU A 48 -9.96 6.99 -7.38
C LEU A 48 -10.33 7.41 -8.81
N ARG A 49 -10.61 8.69 -9.04
CA ARG A 49 -10.68 9.26 -10.40
C ARG A 49 -9.29 9.73 -10.82
N ARG A 50 -8.56 8.84 -11.46
CA ARG A 50 -7.58 9.18 -12.50
C ARG A 50 -7.60 8.11 -13.58
#